data_AF-A0A8T5KBM8-F1
#
_entry.id   AF-A0A8T5KBM8-F1
#
_cell.length_a   1.000
_cell.length_b   1.000
_cell.length_c   1.000
_cell.angle_alpha   90.00
_cell.angle_beta   90.00
_cell.angle_gamma   90.00
#
_symmetry.space_group_name_H-M   'P 1'
#
loop_
_entity.id
_entity.type
_entity.pdbx_description
1 polymer ?
#
loop_
_entity_poly.entity_id
_entity_poly.type
_entity_poly.pdbx_seq_one_letter_code
_entity_poly.pdbx_strand_id
1 'polypeptide(L)'
;MLVASEFQYDSRGRRSVEYRMERLHGRVQVVKAMSAIRTSIGGMIGLIFSPDDLDIMFGEVIYPDWGGRNNFLTETGQLIKCELNKSSAYLVFQPIE
;
A
#
# COMPACT_ATOMS: atom_id res chain seq x y z
N MET A 1 22.25 -18.98 26.21
CA MET A 1 21.47 -17.83 25.70
C MET A 1 21.00 -18.21 24.31
N LEU A 2 19.76 -18.68 24.19
CA LEU A 2 19.20 -19.13 22.91
C LEU A 2 18.79 -17.89 22.13
N VAL A 3 19.49 -17.63 21.04
CA VAL A 3 19.12 -16.64 20.03
C VAL A 3 17.77 -17.09 19.49
N ALA A 4 16.71 -16.34 19.77
CA ALA A 4 15.41 -16.56 19.17
C ALA A 4 15.60 -16.40 17.66
N SER A 5 15.48 -17.51 16.92
CA SER A 5 15.36 -17.50 15.47
C SER A 5 14.18 -16.60 15.13
N GLU A 6 14.51 -15.43 14.58
CA GLU A 6 13.58 -14.42 14.13
C GLU A 6 12.47 -15.10 13.33
N PHE A 7 11.23 -14.89 13.75
CA PHE A 7 10.05 -15.23 12.95
C PHE A 7 10.19 -14.50 11.61
N GLN A 8 10.62 -15.21 10.57
CA GLN A 8 10.57 -14.71 9.21
C GLN A 8 9.11 -14.65 8.80
N TYR A 9 8.49 -13.47 8.97
CA TYR A 9 7.14 -13.21 8.52
C TYR A 9 7.06 -13.45 7.01
N ASP A 10 6.09 -14.27 6.64
CA ASP A 10 5.92 -14.78 5.30
C ASP A 10 5.56 -13.65 4.31
N SER A 11 6.55 -13.22 3.51
CA SER A 11 6.40 -12.25 2.42
C SER A 11 5.38 -12.69 1.35
N ARG A 12 4.89 -13.94 1.37
CA ARG A 12 3.86 -14.44 0.45
C ARG A 12 2.59 -13.59 0.47
N GLY A 13 2.18 -13.07 1.64
CA GLY A 13 0.98 -12.23 1.75
C GLY A 13 1.11 -10.92 0.98
N ARG A 14 2.25 -10.23 1.10
CA ARG A 14 2.53 -9.00 0.36
C ARG A 14 2.63 -9.25 -1.13
N ARG A 15 3.49 -10.20 -1.50
CA ARG A 15 3.78 -10.54 -2.90
C ARG A 15 2.52 -11.00 -3.65
N SER A 16 1.63 -11.73 -3.01
CA SER A 16 0.37 -12.16 -3.63
C SER A 16 -0.56 -10.99 -3.96
N VAL A 17 -0.59 -9.95 -3.12
CA VAL A 17 -1.42 -8.76 -3.38
C VAL A 17 -0.78 -7.91 -4.46
N GLU A 18 0.51 -7.61 -4.35
CA GLU A 18 1.26 -6.85 -5.38
C GLU A 18 1.10 -7.51 -6.75
N TYR A 19 1.39 -8.81 -6.86
CA TYR A 19 1.27 -9.55 -8.11
C TYR A 19 -0.16 -9.51 -8.68
N ARG A 20 -1.18 -9.63 -7.82
CA ARG A 20 -2.58 -9.55 -8.28
C ARG A 20 -2.93 -8.16 -8.80
N MET A 21 -2.50 -7.10 -8.11
CA MET A 21 -2.75 -5.73 -8.54
C MET A 21 -2.02 -5.43 -9.86
N GLU A 22 -0.77 -5.89 -9.99
CA GLU A 22 -0.03 -5.76 -11.24
C GLU A 22 -0.73 -6.44 -12.42
N ARG A 23 -1.29 -7.63 -12.21
CA ARG A 23 -2.02 -8.36 -13.27
C ARG A 23 -3.34 -7.70 -13.66
N LEU A 24 -3.98 -6.98 -12.75
CA LEU A 24 -5.25 -6.30 -13.00
C LEU A 24 -5.08 -4.90 -13.60
N HIS A 25 -4.00 -4.20 -13.25
CA HIS A 25 -3.84 -2.77 -13.52
C HIS A 25 -2.57 -2.41 -14.29
N GLY A 26 -1.70 -3.38 -14.59
CA GLY A 26 -0.41 -3.14 -15.23
C GLY A 26 0.66 -2.73 -14.20
N ARG A 27 1.63 -1.91 -14.60
CA ARG A 27 2.67 -1.44 -13.68
C ARG A 27 2.07 -0.55 -12.60
N VAL A 28 2.10 -1.01 -11.35
CA VAL A 28 1.52 -0.30 -10.20
C VAL A 28 2.41 -0.40 -8.96
N GLN A 29 2.19 0.50 -8.02
CA GLN A 29 2.64 0.39 -6.64
C GLN A 29 1.44 0.20 -5.71
N VAL A 30 1.65 -0.56 -4.65
CA VAL A 30 0.60 -0.86 -3.67
C VAL A 30 1.04 -0.40 -2.29
N VAL A 31 0.24 0.46 -1.68
CA VAL A 31 0.43 0.90 -0.29
C VAL A 31 -0.68 0.30 0.56
N LYS A 32 -0.30 -0.39 1.63
CA LYS A 32 -1.25 -0.96 2.58
C LYS A 32 -1.64 0.09 3.63
N ALA A 33 -2.93 0.25 3.88
CA ALA A 33 -3.47 1.17 4.88
C ALA A 33 -4.52 0.48 5.75
N MET A 34 -4.90 1.11 6.85
CA MET A 34 -6.02 0.66 7.67
C MET A 34 -7.32 0.76 6.87
N SER A 35 -8.26 -0.16 7.10
CA SER A 35 -9.56 -0.16 6.39
C SER A 35 -10.37 1.14 6.58
N ALA A 36 -10.12 1.87 7.67
CA ALA A 36 -10.73 3.17 7.97
C ALA A 36 -10.47 4.22 6.88
N ILE A 37 -9.38 4.11 6.12
CA ILE A 37 -9.04 5.08 5.06
C ILE A 37 -10.10 5.16 3.95
N ARG A 38 -10.95 4.12 3.82
CA ARG A 38 -11.98 4.02 2.79
C ARG A 38 -12.85 5.28 2.70
N THR A 39 -13.21 5.85 3.84
CA THR A 39 -14.15 6.99 3.92
C THR A 39 -13.60 8.22 3.21
N SER A 40 -12.30 8.45 3.30
CA SER A 40 -11.62 9.60 2.69
C SER A 40 -11.14 9.30 1.27
N ILE A 41 -10.60 8.09 1.05
CA ILE A 41 -9.85 7.79 -0.17
C ILE A 41 -10.75 7.54 -1.40
N GLY A 42 -12.02 7.16 -1.19
CA GLY A 42 -12.95 6.85 -2.27
C GLY A 42 -13.20 8.03 -3.22
N GLY A 43 -13.26 9.25 -2.69
CA GLY A 43 -13.42 10.47 -3.48
C GLY A 43 -12.14 10.98 -4.15
N MET A 44 -11.01 10.31 -3.92
CA MET A 44 -9.69 10.72 -4.40
C MET A 44 -9.14 9.85 -5.52
N ILE A 45 -9.90 8.84 -5.95
CA ILE A 45 -9.54 8.03 -7.12
C ILE A 45 -9.42 8.96 -8.34
N GLY A 46 -8.30 8.87 -9.04
CA GLY A 46 -7.92 9.73 -10.16
C GLY A 46 -6.99 10.88 -9.78
N LEU A 47 -6.81 11.17 -8.49
CA LEU A 47 -5.86 12.20 -8.03
C LEU A 47 -4.42 11.68 -8.04
N ILE A 48 -3.49 12.62 -8.19
CA ILE A 48 -2.05 12.38 -8.23
C ILE A 48 -1.48 12.67 -6.84
N PHE A 49 -0.63 11.77 -6.35
CA PHE A 49 0.04 11.88 -5.07
C PHE A 49 1.54 11.76 -5.27
N SER A 50 2.30 12.70 -4.74
CA SER A 50 3.71 12.47 -4.44
C SER A 50 3.85 11.60 -3.17
N PRO A 51 5.04 11.02 -2.91
CA PRO A 51 5.32 10.34 -1.65
C PRO A 51 5.00 11.19 -0.42
N ASP A 52 5.36 12.47 -0.45
CA ASP A 52 5.15 13.40 0.66
C ASP A 52 3.65 13.72 0.86
N ASP A 53 2.88 13.90 -0.23
CA ASP A 53 1.44 14.17 -0.13
C ASP A 53 0.72 13.03 0.58
N LEU A 54 1.09 11.79 0.25
CA LEU A 54 0.46 10.61 0.80
C LEU A 54 0.73 10.49 2.31
N ASP A 55 1.96 10.80 2.75
CA ASP A 55 2.35 10.79 4.16
C ASP A 55 1.65 11.92 4.94
N ILE A 56 1.64 13.14 4.41
CA ILE A 56 0.99 14.30 5.04
C ILE A 56 -0.52 14.06 5.22
N MET A 57 -1.18 13.49 4.20
CA MET A 57 -2.64 13.32 4.23
C MET A 57 -3.09 12.11 5.06
N PHE A 58 -2.29 11.04 5.11
CA PHE A 58 -2.75 9.75 5.64
C PHE A 58 -1.78 9.05 6.57
N GLY A 59 -0.67 9.67 6.98
CA GLY A 59 0.47 9.03 7.66
C GLY A 59 0.08 8.02 8.74
N GLU A 60 -0.75 8.37 9.71
CA GLU A 60 -1.14 7.45 10.80
C GLU A 60 -2.06 6.29 10.35
N VAL A 61 -2.70 6.42 9.20
CA VAL A 61 -3.61 5.42 8.62
C VAL A 61 -2.86 4.49 7.66
N ILE A 62 -1.66 4.85 7.23
CA ILE A 62 -0.76 4.01 6.43
C ILE A 62 0.11 3.18 7.37
N TYR A 63 0.22 1.88 7.11
CA TYR A 63 1.13 1.06 7.92
C TYR A 63 2.59 1.43 7.59
N PRO A 64 3.48 1.60 8.59
CA PRO A 64 4.87 1.95 8.31
C PRO A 64 5.62 0.81 7.59
N ASP A 65 5.25 -0.44 7.88
CA ASP A 65 5.78 -1.63 7.25
C ASP A 65 4.67 -2.57 6.75
N TRP A 66 5.02 -3.38 5.75
CA TRP A 66 4.18 -4.48 5.29
C TRP A 66 5.06 -5.66 4.88
N GLY A 67 5.00 -6.73 5.69
CA GLY A 67 5.78 -7.95 5.45
C GLY A 67 7.27 -7.74 5.65
N GLY A 68 7.67 -6.91 6.62
CA GLY A 68 9.08 -6.61 6.92
C GLY A 68 9.76 -5.70 5.90
N ARG A 69 8.98 -5.02 5.06
CA ARG A 69 9.47 -4.06 4.06
C ARG A 69 8.72 -2.76 4.19
N ASN A 70 9.39 -1.67 3.83
CA ASN A 70 8.79 -0.33 3.80
C ASN A 70 7.50 -0.31 2.98
N ASN A 71 6.53 0.46 3.45
CA ASN A 71 5.20 0.55 2.88
C ASN A 71 4.84 2.03 2.62
N PHE A 72 5.58 2.62 1.69
CA PHE A 72 5.35 3.98 1.22
C PHE A 72 5.41 4.01 -0.32
N LEU A 73 4.88 5.09 -0.88
CA LEU A 73 4.95 5.37 -2.30
C LEU A 73 6.38 5.81 -2.66
N THR A 74 7.03 5.19 -3.65
CA THR A 74 8.45 5.49 -3.99
C THR A 74 8.61 6.57 -5.06
N GLU A 75 7.57 6.84 -5.83
CA GLU A 75 7.54 7.83 -6.92
C GLU A 75 6.11 8.36 -7.06
N THR A 76 5.95 9.55 -7.63
CA THR A 76 4.63 10.14 -7.86
C THR A 76 3.74 9.22 -8.68
N GLY A 77 2.50 9.07 -8.24
CA GLY A 77 1.55 8.15 -8.87
C GLY A 77 0.11 8.63 -8.80
N GLN A 78 -0.69 8.23 -9.78
CA GLN A 78 -2.12 8.43 -9.75
C GLN A 78 -2.79 7.31 -8.95
N LEU A 79 -3.63 7.66 -7.98
CA LEU A 79 -4.45 6.67 -7.28
C LEU A 79 -5.53 6.15 -8.22
N ILE A 80 -5.43 4.89 -8.66
CA ILE A 80 -6.38 4.31 -9.61
C ILE A 80 -7.41 3.39 -8.93
N LYS A 81 -7.10 2.87 -7.75
CA LYS A 81 -7.98 1.94 -7.03
C LYS A 81 -7.69 1.93 -5.53
N CYS A 82 -8.75 1.73 -4.74
CA CYS A 82 -8.65 1.25 -3.37
C CYS A 82 -9.38 -0.09 -3.27
N GLU A 83 -8.68 -1.14 -2.87
CA GLU A 83 -9.27 -2.44 -2.58
C GLU A 83 -9.28 -2.71 -1.08
N LEU A 84 -10.36 -3.30 -0.59
CA LEU A 84 -10.53 -3.59 0.83
C LEU A 84 -10.58 -5.08 1.07
N ASN A 85 -9.99 -5.50 2.17
CA ASN A 85 -10.27 -6.79 2.78
C ASN A 85 -10.91 -6.58 4.18
N LYS A 86 -10.96 -7.63 5.00
CA LYS A 86 -11.57 -7.57 6.33
C LYS A 86 -10.89 -6.61 7.32
N SER A 87 -9.61 -6.26 7.14
CA SER A 87 -8.83 -5.50 8.12
C SER A 87 -7.97 -4.37 7.53
N SER A 88 -7.83 -4.30 6.21
CA SER A 88 -6.91 -3.39 5.54
C SER A 88 -7.49 -2.89 4.21
N ALA A 89 -6.98 -1.74 3.80
CA ALA A 89 -7.11 -1.19 2.47
C ALA A 89 -5.78 -1.35 1.71
N TYR A 90 -5.87 -1.53 0.41
CA TYR A 90 -4.75 -1.55 -0.53
C TYR A 90 -4.98 -0.41 -1.52
N LEU A 91 -4.16 0.63 -1.39
CA LEU A 91 -4.14 1.77 -2.28
C LEU A 91 -3.26 1.41 -3.47
N VAL A 92 -3.81 1.49 -4.68
CA VAL A 92 -3.12 1.11 -5.91
C VAL A 92 -2.82 2.37 -6.70
N PHE A 93 -1.53 2.63 -6.91
CA PHE A 93 -1.02 3.78 -7.63
C PHE A 93 -0.43 3.35 -8.96
N GLN A 94 -0.79 4.06 -10.02
CA GLN A 94 -0.12 3.95 -11.31
C GLN A 94 0.99 5.03 -11.39
N PRO A 95 2.26 4.66 -11.59
CA PRO A 95 3.33 5.63 -11.78
C PRO A 95 3.04 6.56 -12.96
N ILE A 96 3.41 7.82 -12.81
CA ILE A 96 3.33 8.82 -13.88
C ILE A 96 4.73 8.97 -14.47
N GLU A 97 4.87 8.69 -15.77
CA GLU A 97 6.11 8.90 -16.53
C GLU A 97 6.28 10.35 -16.97
#